data_AF-A0AA35X5A4-F1
#
_entry.id   AF-A0AA35X5A4-F1
#
_cell.length_a   1.000
_cell.length_b   1.000
_cell.length_c   1.000
_cell.angle_alpha   90.00
_cell.angle_beta   90.00
_cell.angle_gamma   90.00
#
_symmetry.space_group_name_H-M   'P 1'
#
loop_
_entity.id
_entity.type
_entity.pdbx_description
1 polymer ?
#
loop_
_entity_poly.entity_id
_entity_poly.type
_entity_poly.pdbx_seq_one_letter_code
_entity_poly.pdbx_strand_id
1 'polypeptide(L)'
;MQRGQWSQAEDLIWGSLVAATRGVALWYGEDTGDDTKLREFLRRVGEAEQDRYIRDAFDHLSAMADTAERVRERRTRVDYLILAMDDLDEGIDRLVARIPGGDEPLPSADPDDDVADFGG
;
A
#
# COMPACT_ATOMS: atom_id res chain seq x y z
N MET A 1 14.02 13.36 -18.14
CA MET A 1 13.22 12.40 -17.36
C MET A 1 11.78 12.53 -17.82
N GLN A 2 11.34 11.65 -18.73
CA GLN A 2 9.94 11.66 -19.19
C GLN A 2 9.10 11.01 -18.08
N ARG A 3 8.56 11.83 -17.18
CA ARG A 3 7.55 11.42 -16.21
C ARG A 3 6.27 11.10 -16.98
N GLY A 4 6.15 9.86 -17.43
CA GLY A 4 4.94 9.35 -18.07
C GLY A 4 3.82 9.21 -17.05
N GLN A 5 2.58 9.15 -17.52
CA GLN A 5 1.36 8.93 -16.72
C GLN A 5 1.46 7.73 -15.75
N TRP A 6 2.36 6.79 -16.04
CA TRP A 6 2.71 5.66 -15.19
C TRP A 6 3.37 6.05 -13.85
N SER A 7 4.18 7.11 -13.83
CA SER A 7 4.86 7.53 -12.59
C SER A 7 3.88 7.97 -11.51
N GLN A 8 2.75 8.58 -11.90
CA GLN A 8 1.72 8.99 -10.92
C GLN A 8 0.98 7.80 -10.32
N ALA A 9 0.67 6.78 -11.13
CA ALA A 9 0.05 5.56 -10.63
C ALA A 9 1.02 4.78 -9.72
N GLU A 10 2.29 4.70 -10.12
CA GLU A 10 3.35 4.10 -9.32
C GLU A 10 3.54 4.84 -7.98
N ASP A 11 3.61 6.16 -7.99
CA ASP A 11 3.72 6.99 -6.78
C ASP A 11 2.52 6.77 -5.84
N LEU A 12 1.30 6.64 -6.39
CA LEU A 12 0.08 6.42 -5.62
C LEU A 12 0.06 5.02 -4.98
N ILE A 13 0.39 3.99 -5.76
CA ILE A 13 0.46 2.61 -5.27
C ILE A 13 1.56 2.46 -4.21
N TRP A 14 2.74 3.06 -4.45
CA TRP A 14 3.81 3.14 -3.48
C TRP A 14 3.36 3.84 -2.20
N GLY A 15 2.70 4.98 -2.32
CA GLY A 15 2.13 5.73 -1.20
C GLY A 15 1.14 4.90 -0.38
N SER A 16 0.23 4.17 -1.04
CA SER A 16 -0.75 3.30 -0.38
C SER A 16 -0.09 2.15 0.37
N LEU A 17 0.87 1.45 -0.24
CA LEU A 17 1.58 0.35 0.42
C LEU A 17 2.36 0.86 1.65
N VAL A 18 3.06 1.99 1.52
CA VAL A 18 3.79 2.62 2.63
C VAL A 18 2.85 3.03 3.75
N ALA A 19 1.71 3.64 3.43
CA ALA A 19 0.72 4.07 4.42
C ALA A 19 0.09 2.88 5.15
N ALA A 20 -0.34 1.84 4.43
CA ALA A 20 -0.90 0.62 5.02
C ALA A 20 0.13 -0.07 5.92
N THR A 21 1.36 -0.21 5.45
CA THR A 21 2.45 -0.83 6.24
C THR A 21 2.75 -0.04 7.51
N ARG A 22 2.80 1.30 7.43
CA ARG A 22 2.99 2.15 8.62
C ARG A 22 1.83 2.05 9.59
N GLY A 23 0.59 2.01 9.10
CA GLY A 23 -0.59 1.81 9.94
C GLY A 23 -0.50 0.51 10.72
N VAL A 24 -0.13 -0.59 10.05
CA VAL A 24 0.10 -1.88 10.69
C VAL A 24 1.28 -1.81 11.67
N ALA A 25 2.42 -1.23 11.30
CA ALA A 25 3.58 -1.10 12.18
C ALA A 25 3.25 -0.32 13.46
N LEU A 26 2.54 0.80 13.34
CA LEU A 26 2.07 1.59 14.47
C LEU A 26 1.12 0.80 15.37
N TRP A 27 0.23 -0.01 14.79
CA TRP A 27 -0.66 -0.88 15.55
C TRP A 27 0.11 -1.94 16.37
N TYR A 28 1.20 -2.48 15.82
CA TYR A 28 2.14 -3.34 16.54
C TYR A 28 3.07 -2.59 17.51
N GLY A 29 3.03 -1.25 17.55
CA GLY A 29 3.90 -0.41 18.38
C GLY A 29 5.33 -0.25 17.84
N GLU A 30 5.57 -0.54 16.56
CA GLU A 30 6.87 -0.35 15.90
C GLU A 30 6.93 0.98 15.15
N ASP A 31 8.07 1.69 15.25
CA ASP A 31 8.34 2.88 14.46
C ASP A 31 9.23 2.55 13.24
N THR A 32 8.58 2.46 12.09
CA THR A 32 9.22 2.34 10.77
C THR A 32 9.48 3.73 10.18
N GLY A 33 10.41 4.47 10.79
CA GLY A 33 10.75 5.86 10.41
C GLY A 33 11.46 6.04 9.07
N ASP A 34 11.85 4.96 8.40
CA ASP A 34 12.46 4.98 7.07
C ASP A 34 12.01 3.76 6.22
N ASP A 35 12.19 3.86 4.90
CA ASP A 35 11.74 2.84 3.95
C ASP A 35 12.43 1.48 4.14
N THR A 36 13.67 1.46 4.64
CA THR A 36 14.41 0.21 4.88
C THR A 36 13.77 -0.57 6.03
N LYS A 37 13.51 0.09 7.15
CA LYS A 37 12.82 -0.50 8.30
C LYS A 37 11.42 -0.96 7.95
N LEU A 38 10.75 -0.21 7.08
CA LEU A 38 9.40 -0.49 6.62
C LEU A 38 9.36 -1.77 5.75
N ARG A 39 10.33 -1.95 4.85
CA ARG A 39 10.53 -3.20 4.09
C ARG A 39 10.88 -4.38 5.00
N GLU A 40 11.77 -4.18 5.97
CA GLU A 40 12.15 -5.22 6.94
C GLU A 40 10.98 -5.65 7.82
N PHE A 41 10.18 -4.69 8.28
CA PHE A 41 8.94 -4.94 9.01
C PHE A 41 7.97 -5.78 8.18
N LEU A 42 7.68 -5.34 6.95
CA LEU A 42 6.74 -6.04 6.08
C LEU A 42 7.19 -7.48 5.78
N ARG A 43 8.48 -7.66 5.49
CA ARG A 43 9.06 -8.99 5.26
C ARG A 43 8.92 -9.89 6.48
N ARG A 44 9.20 -9.37 7.67
CA ARG A 44 9.09 -10.11 8.94
C ARG A 44 7.64 -10.49 9.26
N VAL A 45 6.68 -9.60 8.99
CA VAL A 45 5.25 -9.91 9.12
C VAL A 45 4.84 -11.00 8.13
N GLY A 46 5.22 -10.86 6.86
CA GLY A 46 4.92 -11.87 5.83
C GLY A 46 5.56 -13.23 6.11
N GLU A 47 6.79 -13.27 6.64
CA GLU A 47 7.47 -14.51 7.05
C GLU A 47 6.80 -15.18 8.26
N ALA A 48 6.43 -14.40 9.28
CA ALA A 48 5.76 -14.91 10.48
C ALA A 48 4.39 -15.54 10.16
N GLU A 49 3.65 -14.93 9.24
CA GLU A 49 2.29 -15.34 8.86
C GLU A 49 2.25 -16.30 7.67
N GLN A 50 3.41 -16.63 7.08
CA GLN A 50 3.51 -17.39 5.83
C GLN A 50 2.71 -16.75 4.67
N ASP A 51 2.57 -15.42 4.69
CA ASP A 51 1.83 -14.65 3.70
C ASP A 51 2.78 -14.06 2.66
N ARG A 52 2.87 -14.74 1.51
CA ARG A 52 3.74 -14.32 0.40
C ARG A 52 3.35 -12.96 -0.18
N TYR A 53 2.06 -12.60 -0.16
CA TYR A 53 1.59 -11.34 -0.76
C TYR A 53 2.10 -10.15 0.03
N ILE A 54 2.11 -10.27 1.36
CA ILE A 54 2.67 -9.26 2.25
C ILE A 54 4.19 -9.26 2.18
N ARG A 55 4.81 -10.46 2.26
CA ARG A 55 6.26 -10.58 2.25
C ARG A 55 6.89 -9.94 1.01
N ASP A 56 6.28 -10.16 -0.15
CA ASP A 56 6.86 -9.82 -1.45
C ASP A 56 6.26 -8.53 -2.05
N ALA A 57 5.37 -7.82 -1.35
CA ALA A 57 4.65 -6.65 -1.90
C ALA A 57 5.60 -5.55 -2.42
N PHE A 58 6.67 -5.23 -1.70
CA PHE A 58 7.66 -4.24 -2.15
C PHE A 58 8.46 -4.70 -3.37
N ASP A 59 8.70 -6.01 -3.48
CA ASP A 59 9.39 -6.60 -4.62
C ASP A 59 8.46 -6.64 -5.85
N HIS A 60 7.17 -6.94 -5.66
CA HIS A 60 6.14 -6.86 -6.70
C HIS A 60 6.01 -5.45 -7.24
N LEU A 61 5.94 -4.44 -6.37
CA LEU A 61 5.88 -3.03 -6.76
C LEU A 61 7.11 -2.61 -7.59
N SER A 62 8.30 -3.05 -7.17
CA SER A 62 9.54 -2.77 -7.92
C SER A 62 9.56 -3.47 -9.29
N ALA A 63 9.13 -4.72 -9.35
CA ALA A 63 9.02 -5.49 -10.60
C ALA A 63 7.94 -4.96 -11.56
N MET A 64 6.91 -4.31 -11.00
CA MET A 64 5.81 -3.71 -11.75
C MET A 64 6.29 -2.50 -12.55
N ALA A 65 7.13 -1.63 -11.97
CA ALA A 65 7.75 -0.51 -12.66
C ALA A 65 8.57 -0.96 -13.89
N ASP A 66 9.37 -2.01 -13.73
CA ASP A 66 10.12 -2.62 -14.84
C ASP A 66 9.20 -3.20 -15.92
N THR A 67 8.09 -3.81 -15.50
CA THR A 67 7.11 -4.42 -16.42
C THR A 67 6.35 -3.35 -17.18
N ALA A 68 6.02 -2.23 -16.55
CA ALA A 68 5.39 -1.09 -17.19
C ALA A 68 6.27 -0.47 -18.28
N GLU A 69 7.58 -0.32 -18.03
CA GLU A 69 8.50 0.19 -19.04
C GLU A 69 8.61 -0.79 -20.22
N ARG A 70 8.69 -2.10 -19.95
CA ARG A 70 8.68 -3.13 -21.01
C ARG A 70 7.38 -3.11 -21.84
N VAL A 71 6.23 -2.88 -21.21
CA VAL A 71 4.94 -2.73 -21.91
C VAL A 71 4.92 -1.46 -22.76
N ARG A 72 5.43 -0.34 -22.24
CA ARG A 72 5.56 0.93 -22.98
C ARG A 72 6.44 0.78 -24.22
N GLU A 73 7.52 0.01 -24.10
CA GLU A 73 8.41 -0.34 -25.21
C GLU A 73 7.82 -1.40 -26.16
N ARG A 74 6.59 -1.87 -25.92
CA ARG A 74 5.90 -2.98 -26.61
C ARG A 74 6.68 -4.30 -26.57
N ARG A 75 7.57 -4.47 -25.60
CA ARG A 75 8.37 -5.66 -25.37
C ARG A 75 7.65 -6.71 -24.52
N THR A 76 6.46 -6.40 -24.01
CA THR A 76 5.65 -7.28 -23.15
C THR A 76 4.16 -6.95 -23.31
N ARG A 77 3.29 -7.92 -22.99
CA ARG A 77 1.83 -7.75 -23.02
C ARG A 77 1.34 -7.03 -21.76
N VAL A 78 0.35 -6.16 -21.91
CA VAL A 78 -0.30 -5.43 -20.81
C VAL A 78 -0.86 -6.38 -19.74
N ASP A 79 -1.30 -7.58 -20.12
CA ASP A 79 -1.86 -8.57 -19.17
C ASP A 79 -0.91 -8.89 -18.00
N TYR A 80 0.40 -8.89 -18.23
CA TYR A 80 1.38 -9.13 -17.16
C TYR A 80 1.45 -7.97 -16.15
N LEU A 81 1.14 -6.77 -16.60
CA LEU A 81 1.07 -5.59 -15.75
C LEU A 81 -0.20 -5.60 -14.90
N ILE A 82 -1.32 -6.04 -15.47
CA ILE A 82 -2.58 -6.22 -14.74
C ILE A 82 -2.41 -7.26 -13.63
N LEU A 83 -1.81 -8.42 -13.94
CA LEU A 83 -1.55 -9.45 -12.94
C LEU A 83 -0.67 -8.94 -11.78
N ALA A 84 0.35 -8.15 -12.07
CA ALA A 84 1.22 -7.57 -11.05
C ALA A 84 0.48 -6.54 -10.16
N MET A 85 -0.49 -5.81 -10.72
CA MET A 85 -1.35 -4.91 -9.95
C MET A 85 -2.30 -5.68 -9.05
N ASP A 86 -2.93 -6.74 -9.54
CA ASP A 86 -3.85 -7.58 -8.74
C ASP A 86 -3.12 -8.23 -7.54
N ASP A 87 -1.90 -8.75 -7.75
CA ASP A 87 -1.09 -9.32 -6.67
C ASP A 87 -0.71 -8.29 -5.59
N LEU A 88 -0.59 -7.02 -5.97
CA LEU A 88 -0.22 -5.94 -5.07
C LEU A 88 -1.45 -5.38 -4.31
N ASP A 89 -2.57 -5.26 -5.00
CA ASP A 89 -3.87 -4.89 -4.43
C ASP A 89 -4.26 -5.86 -3.31
N GLU A 90 -4.17 -7.16 -3.58
CA GLU A 90 -4.39 -8.22 -2.59
C GLU A 90 -3.43 -8.11 -1.38
N GLY A 91 -2.18 -7.72 -1.61
CA GLY A 91 -1.20 -7.49 -0.55
C GLY A 91 -1.58 -6.31 0.35
N ILE A 92 -2.08 -5.23 -0.24
CA ILE A 92 -2.55 -4.03 0.48
C ILE A 92 -3.82 -4.34 1.28
N ASP A 93 -4.81 -4.98 0.67
CA ASP A 93 -6.07 -5.33 1.34
C ASP A 93 -5.82 -6.20 2.57
N ARG A 94 -4.93 -7.18 2.44
CA ARG A 94 -4.52 -8.02 3.58
C ARG A 94 -3.83 -7.22 4.67
N LEU A 95 -3.05 -6.20 4.34
CA LEU A 95 -2.44 -5.32 5.34
C LEU A 95 -3.50 -4.47 6.04
N VAL A 96 -4.43 -3.87 5.30
CA VAL A 96 -5.50 -3.02 5.85
C VAL A 96 -6.40 -3.82 6.79
N ALA A 97 -6.78 -5.05 6.42
CA ALA A 97 -7.59 -5.94 7.24
C ALA A 97 -6.95 -6.30 8.59
N ARG A 98 -5.65 -6.03 8.79
CA ARG A 98 -4.95 -6.26 10.07
C ARG A 98 -5.10 -5.10 11.06
N ILE A 99 -5.50 -3.92 10.59
CA ILE A 99 -5.75 -2.78 11.45
C ILE A 99 -7.21 -2.88 11.95
N PRO A 100 -7.48 -2.92 13.26
CA PRO A 100 -8.86 -2.89 13.76
C PRO A 100 -9.55 -1.61 13.29
N GLY A 101 -10.68 -1.73 12.59
CA GLY A 101 -11.38 -0.60 11.96
C GLY A 101 -10.82 -0.18 10.59
N GLY A 102 -9.90 -0.95 9.99
CA GLY A 102 -9.32 -0.65 8.67
C GLY A 102 -10.31 -0.70 7.49
N ASP A 103 -11.38 -1.47 7.62
CA ASP A 103 -12.50 -1.54 6.66
C ASP A 103 -13.65 -0.58 7.02
N GLU A 104 -13.52 0.16 8.12
CA GLU A 104 -14.55 1.12 8.52
C GLU A 104 -14.41 2.34 7.61
N PRO A 105 -15.48 2.72 6.86
CA PRO A 105 -15.43 3.95 6.10
C PRO A 105 -15.07 5.07 7.07
N LEU A 106 -14.06 5.88 6.71
CA LEU A 106 -13.70 7.05 7.49
C LEU A 106 -15.00 7.76 7.88
N PRO A 107 -15.21 8.07 9.19
CA PRO A 107 -16.37 8.83 9.57
C PRO A 107 -16.41 10.05 8.67
N SER A 108 -17.55 10.25 8.00
CA SER A 108 -17.76 11.43 7.19
C SER A 108 -17.33 12.62 8.03
N ALA A 109 -16.30 13.34 7.57
CA ALA A 109 -15.97 14.62 8.15
C ALA A 109 -17.09 15.59 7.76
N ASP A 110 -18.28 15.36 8.33
CA ASP A 110 -19.32 16.36 8.37
C ASP A 110 -18.82 17.40 9.37
N PRO A 111 -18.46 18.61 8.90
CA PRO A 111 -17.94 19.68 9.76
C PRO A 111 -19.00 20.21 10.75
N ASP A 112 -20.20 19.65 10.75
CA ASP A 112 -21.35 20.08 11.53
C ASP A 112 -21.54 19.27 12.83
N ASP A 113 -20.78 18.19 13.08
CA ASP A 113 -20.95 17.36 14.29
C ASP A 113 -20.19 17.90 15.54
N ASP A 114 -19.33 18.91 15.38
CA ASP A 114 -18.54 19.51 16.49
C ASP A 114 -19.23 20.70 17.19
N VAL A 115 -20.48 21.03 16.85
CA VAL A 115 -21.28 22.04 17.56
C VAL A 115 -22.30 21.42 18.53
N ALA A 116 -21.85 20.46 19.33
CA ALA A 116 -22.59 20.06 20.53
C ALA A 116 -22.35 21.06 21.68
N ASP A 117 -23.22 22.06 21.72
CA ASP A 117 -23.85 22.62 22.93
C ASP A 117 -22.99 22.69 24.22
N PHE A 118 -22.18 23.74 24.35
CA PHE A 118 -21.75 24.24 25.66
C PHE A 118 -22.77 25.25 26.21
N GLY A 119 -23.93 24.74 26.62
CA GLY A 119 -24.97 25.49 27.31
C GLY A 119 -25.29 24.87 28.68
N GLY A 120 -24.68 25.40 29.75
CA GLY A 120 -24.97 25.04 31.14
C GLY A 120 -24.36 26.03 32.13
#